data_AF-A0A392PM39-F1
#
_entry.id   AF-A0A392PM39-F1
#
_cell.length_a   1.000
_cell.length_b   1.000
_cell.length_c   1.000
_cell.angle_alpha   90.00
_cell.angle_beta   90.00
_cell.angle_gamma   90.00
#
_symmetry.space_group_name_H-M   'P 1'
#
loop_
_entity.id
_entity.type
_entity.pdbx_description
1 polymer ?
#
loop_
_entity_poly.entity_id
_entity_poly.type
_entity_poly.pdbx_seq_one_letter_code
_entity_poly.pdbx_strand_id
1 'polypeptide(L)'
;MAPVTGEHEAAKGLATRADLVDKIKILAQDVLEGSKYSFENVVAQLKVVNPGVELNTEGIRMLRRVENSQIIIPEVYKDMEAEEEEYDDEQLEDDNHEEVHGEDGEHQDESNDNNT
;
A
#
# COMPACT_ATOMS: atom_id res chain seq x y z
N MET A 1 -24.39 -7.11 -6.90
CA MET A 1 -24.80 -7.94 -5.75
C MET A 1 -26.00 -7.26 -5.08
N ALA A 2 -26.81 -7.97 -4.28
CA ALA A 2 -27.90 -7.31 -3.55
C ALA A 2 -27.31 -6.57 -2.32
N PRO A 3 -27.70 -5.31 -2.05
CA PRO A 3 -27.23 -4.57 -0.88
C PRO A 3 -27.55 -5.32 0.42
N VAL A 4 -26.64 -5.23 1.38
CA VAL A 4 -26.79 -5.87 2.70
C VAL A 4 -26.79 -4.81 3.80
N THR A 5 -27.49 -5.06 4.90
CA THR A 5 -27.43 -4.18 6.07
C THR A 5 -25.99 -4.10 6.59
N GLY A 6 -25.44 -2.89 6.70
CA GLY A 6 -24.05 -2.66 7.11
C GLY A 6 -23.03 -2.71 5.97
N GLU A 7 -23.47 -2.62 4.72
CA GLU A 7 -22.58 -2.49 3.56
C GLU A 7 -21.61 -1.32 3.72
N HIS A 8 -20.31 -1.61 3.58
CA HIS A 8 -19.26 -0.61 3.65
C HIS A 8 -19.34 0.32 2.43
N GLU A 9 -19.03 1.61 2.60
CA GLU A 9 -19.09 2.61 1.52
C GLU A 9 -18.30 2.19 0.28
N ALA A 10 -17.13 1.56 0.47
CA ALA A 10 -16.30 1.06 -0.63
C ALA A 10 -16.95 -0.04 -1.48
N ALA A 11 -18.01 -0.69 -1.00
CA ALA A 11 -18.74 -1.73 -1.72
C ALA A 11 -19.98 -1.20 -2.47
N LYS A 12 -20.35 0.07 -2.27
CA LYS A 12 -21.51 0.66 -2.95
C LYS A 12 -21.32 0.65 -4.47
N GLY A 13 -22.31 0.14 -5.17
CA GLY A 13 -22.34 0.09 -6.64
C GLY A 13 -21.65 -1.12 -7.27
N LEU A 14 -21.03 -2.01 -6.47
CA LEU A 14 -20.45 -3.25 -6.99
C LEU A 14 -21.56 -4.23 -7.42
N ALA A 15 -21.60 -4.54 -8.71
CA ALA A 15 -22.66 -5.35 -9.31
C ALA A 15 -22.24 -6.82 -9.46
N THR A 16 -20.96 -7.07 -9.72
CA THR A 16 -20.44 -8.40 -10.07
C THR A 16 -19.36 -8.89 -9.09
N ARG A 17 -19.01 -10.17 -9.19
CA ARG A 17 -17.85 -10.72 -8.47
C ARG A 17 -16.54 -10.09 -8.97
N ALA A 18 -16.45 -9.72 -10.25
CA ALA A 18 -15.26 -9.08 -10.80
C ALA A 18 -15.03 -7.71 -10.14
N ASP A 19 -16.07 -6.87 -10.07
CA ASP A 19 -16.00 -5.55 -9.41
C ASP A 19 -15.52 -5.67 -7.95
N LEU A 20 -15.97 -6.70 -7.24
CA LEU A 20 -15.53 -6.97 -5.87
C LEU A 20 -14.06 -7.37 -5.79
N VAL A 21 -13.59 -8.26 -6.67
CA VAL A 21 -12.19 -8.69 -6.72
C VAL A 21 -11.29 -7.50 -7.05
N ASP A 22 -11.66 -6.69 -8.04
CA ASP A 22 -10.91 -5.49 -8.43
C ASP A 22 -10.84 -4.48 -7.28
N LYS A 23 -11.97 -4.28 -6.58
CA LYS A 23 -11.99 -3.38 -5.43
C LYS A 23 -11.12 -3.88 -4.27
N ILE A 24 -11.11 -5.18 -4.02
CA ILE A 24 -10.23 -5.80 -3.02
C ILE A 24 -8.77 -5.61 -3.39
N LYS A 25 -8.39 -5.81 -4.66
CA LYS A 25 -7.01 -5.60 -5.14
C LYS A 25 -6.54 -4.17 -4.86
N ILE A 26 -7.34 -3.18 -5.25
CA ILE A 26 -7.03 -1.75 -5.02
C ILE A 26 -6.87 -1.47 -3.52
N LEU A 27 -7.84 -1.92 -2.70
CA LEU A 27 -7.77 -1.67 -1.26
C LEU A 27 -6.58 -2.37 -0.58
N ALA A 28 -6.21 -3.57 -1.03
CA ALA A 28 -5.04 -4.28 -0.53
C ALA A 28 -3.75 -3.53 -0.88
N GLN A 29 -3.64 -3.02 -2.12
CA GLN A 29 -2.52 -2.21 -2.56
C GLN A 29 -2.43 -0.88 -1.79
N ASP A 30 -3.53 -0.15 -1.64
CA ASP A 30 -3.59 1.10 -0.87
C ASP A 30 -3.11 0.90 0.59
N VAL A 31 -3.53 -0.20 1.22
CA VAL A 31 -3.11 -0.55 2.59
C VAL A 31 -1.63 -0.88 2.64
N LEU A 32 -1.11 -1.62 1.66
CA LEU A 32 0.31 -1.98 1.59
C LEU A 32 1.19 -0.74 1.42
N GLU A 33 0.87 0.11 0.43
CA GLU A 33 1.60 1.35 0.16
C GLU A 33 1.52 2.32 1.34
N GLY A 34 0.33 2.50 1.91
CA GLY A 34 0.12 3.36 3.09
C GLY A 34 0.88 2.88 4.32
N SER A 35 0.96 1.56 4.52
CA SER A 35 1.71 0.94 5.62
C SER A 35 3.22 1.10 5.43
N LYS A 36 3.73 0.86 4.20
CA LYS A 36 5.13 1.07 3.84
C LYS A 36 5.55 2.52 4.08
N TYR A 37 4.79 3.48 3.55
CA TYR A 37 5.04 4.90 3.76
C TYR A 37 5.04 5.26 5.24
N SER A 38 4.05 4.78 6.00
CA SER A 38 3.94 5.08 7.43
C SER A 38 5.14 4.53 8.22
N PHE A 39 5.61 3.33 7.90
CA PHE A 39 6.79 2.73 8.50
C PHE A 39 8.05 3.54 8.21
N GLU A 40 8.32 3.83 6.94
CA GLU A 40 9.49 4.62 6.52
C GLU A 40 9.50 6.01 7.18
N ASN A 41 8.34 6.66 7.24
CA ASN A 41 8.19 7.95 7.90
C ASN A 41 8.45 7.87 9.42
N VAL A 42 7.98 6.83 10.10
CA VAL A 42 8.28 6.61 11.52
C VAL A 42 9.79 6.37 11.73
N VAL A 43 10.43 5.57 10.89
CA VAL A 43 11.89 5.37 10.93
C VAL A 43 12.63 6.69 10.75
N ALA A 44 12.20 7.53 9.80
CA ALA A 44 12.78 8.86 9.59
C ALA A 44 12.63 9.76 10.83
N GLN A 45 11.45 9.80 11.43
CA GLN A 45 11.20 10.53 12.67
C GLN A 45 12.08 10.03 13.83
N LEU A 46 12.23 8.71 13.97
CA LEU A 46 13.09 8.10 15.00
C LEU A 46 14.55 8.51 14.83
N LYS A 47 15.06 8.62 13.59
CA LYS A 47 16.41 9.12 13.32
C LYS A 47 16.59 10.58 13.74
N VAL A 48 15.56 11.42 13.55
CA VAL A 48 15.60 12.84 13.93
C VAL A 48 15.65 13.01 15.46
N VAL A 49 14.83 12.25 16.19
CA VAL A 49 14.73 12.40 17.66
C VAL A 49 15.84 11.68 18.43
N ASN A 50 16.63 10.82 17.77
CA ASN A 50 17.78 10.12 18.36
C ASN A 50 19.09 10.49 17.63
N PRO A 51 19.55 11.76 17.70
CA PRO A 51 20.78 12.16 17.05
C PRO A 51 21.97 11.40 17.65
N GLY A 52 22.75 10.72 16.80
CA GLY A 52 23.92 9.94 17.21
C GLY A 52 23.66 8.45 17.46
N VAL A 53 22.42 7.98 17.26
CA VAL A 53 22.10 6.55 17.24
C VAL A 53 21.86 6.11 15.80
N GLU A 54 22.61 5.12 15.33
CA GLU A 54 22.34 4.46 14.05
C GLU A 54 21.25 3.41 14.24
N LEU A 55 20.13 3.57 13.52
CA LEU A 55 19.03 2.61 13.56
C LEU A 55 19.24 1.54 12.49
N ASN A 56 19.33 0.29 12.92
CA ASN A 56 19.27 -0.86 12.03
C ASN A 56 17.80 -1.32 11.90
N THR A 57 17.30 -1.38 10.67
CA THR A 57 15.94 -1.86 10.34
C THR A 57 15.94 -3.22 9.65
N GLU A 58 17.10 -3.83 9.45
CA GLU A 58 17.24 -5.17 8.89
C GLU A 58 16.53 -6.20 9.77
N GLY A 59 15.76 -7.08 9.13
CA GLY A 59 15.00 -8.12 9.82
C GLY A 59 13.72 -7.63 10.52
N ILE A 60 13.36 -6.34 10.43
CA ILE A 60 12.04 -5.87 10.85
C ILE A 60 11.02 -6.26 9.77
N ARG A 61 10.02 -7.05 10.15
CA ARG A 61 8.90 -7.48 9.30
C ARG A 61 7.60 -7.50 10.12
N MET A 62 6.46 -7.47 9.43
CA MET A 62 5.13 -7.32 10.05
C MET A 62 4.81 -8.42 11.06
N LEU A 63 5.18 -9.67 10.78
CA LEU A 63 4.85 -10.82 11.62
C LEU A 63 5.87 -11.07 12.74
N ARG A 64 6.97 -10.30 12.77
CA ARG A 64 8.01 -10.41 13.79
C ARG A 64 7.72 -9.52 14.99
N ARG A 65 8.22 -9.92 16.15
CA ARG A 65 8.13 -9.13 17.39
C ARG A 65 9.42 -9.16 18.18
N VAL A 66 9.55 -8.23 19.13
CA VAL A 66 10.68 -8.20 20.06
C VAL A 66 10.37 -9.07 21.27
N GLU A 67 11.23 -10.05 21.54
CA GLU A 67 11.26 -10.82 22.78
C GLU A 67 12.70 -10.89 23.29
N ASN A 68 12.91 -10.64 24.59
CA ASN A 68 14.24 -10.69 25.21
C ASN A 68 15.31 -9.89 24.44
N SER A 69 14.94 -8.72 23.90
CA SER A 69 15.78 -7.85 23.07
C SER A 69 16.22 -8.46 21.72
N GLN A 70 15.53 -9.50 21.25
CA GLN A 70 15.74 -10.11 19.93
C GLN A 70 14.46 -9.98 19.10
N ILE A 71 14.63 -9.76 17.80
CA ILE A 71 13.53 -9.84 16.84
C ILE A 71 13.34 -11.32 16.53
N ILE A 72 12.15 -11.84 16.82
CA ILE A 72 11.78 -13.23 16.56
C ILE A 72 10.52 -13.30 15.71
N ILE A 73 10.36 -14.41 15.01
CA ILE A 73 9.08 -14.82 14.45
C ILE A 73 8.33 -15.70 15.47
N PRO A 74 7.13 -15.31 15.91
CA PRO A 74 6.27 -16.17 16.71
C PRO A 74 5.96 -17.48 15.98
N GLU A 75 5.88 -18.60 16.70
CA GLU A 75 5.62 -19.93 16.10
C GLU A 75 4.38 -19.94 15.21
N VAL A 76 3.33 -19.22 15.64
CA VAL A 76 2.05 -19.14 14.92
C VAL A 76 2.13 -18.46 13.56
N TYR A 77 3.22 -17.74 13.28
CA TYR A 77 3.41 -17.00 12.04
C TYR A 77 4.52 -17.56 11.16
N LYS A 78 5.23 -18.61 11.58
CA LYS A 78 6.36 -19.17 10.82
C LYS A 78 5.98 -19.57 9.40
N ASP A 79 4.85 -20.25 9.26
CA ASP A 79 4.37 -20.71 7.95
C ASP A 79 3.94 -19.50 7.08
N MET A 80 3.26 -18.53 7.68
CA MET A 80 2.79 -17.32 6.98
C MET A 80 3.92 -16.41 6.53
N GLU A 81 5.01 -16.28 7.29
CA GLU A 81 6.18 -15.50 6.87
C GLU A 81 6.91 -16.18 5.71
N ALA A 82 7.01 -17.51 5.71
CA ALA A 82 7.60 -18.23 4.58
C ALA A 82 6.79 -18.01 3.30
N GLU A 83 5.46 -17.98 3.40
CA GLU A 83 4.58 -17.63 2.29
C GLU A 83 4.77 -16.14 1.87
N GLU A 84 4.81 -15.19 2.81
CA GLU A 84 5.06 -13.77 2.50
C GLU A 84 6.40 -13.53 1.79
N GLU A 85 7.48 -14.23 2.21
CA GLU A 85 8.78 -14.15 1.54
C GLU A 85 8.73 -14.68 0.10
N GLU A 86 7.95 -15.73 -0.17
CA GLU A 86 7.73 -16.26 -1.54
C GLU A 86 6.95 -15.26 -2.42
N TYR A 87 5.91 -14.60 -1.89
CA TYR A 87 5.13 -13.60 -2.65
C TYR A 87 5.89 -12.29 -2.94
N ASP A 88 6.80 -11.87 -2.05
CA ASP A 88 7.64 -10.69 -2.25
C ASP A 88 8.64 -10.97 -3.39
N ASP A 89 9.25 -12.17 -3.42
CA ASP A 89 10.14 -12.60 -4.50
C ASP A 89 9.40 -12.77 -5.85
N GLU A 90 8.17 -13.31 -5.85
CA GLU A 90 7.37 -13.48 -7.08
C GLU A 90 6.85 -12.16 -7.68
N GLN A 91 6.50 -11.16 -6.85
CA GLN A 91 6.06 -9.84 -7.37
C GLN A 91 7.20 -9.03 -8.00
N LEU A 92 8.45 -9.27 -7.62
CA LEU A 92 9.61 -8.66 -8.29
C LEU A 92 9.83 -9.19 -9.71
N GLU A 93 9.20 -10.30 -10.10
CA GLU A 93 9.26 -10.83 -11.47
C GLU A 93 8.17 -10.27 -12.42
N ASP A 94 7.10 -9.66 -11.89
CA ASP A 94 5.97 -9.12 -12.68
C ASP A 94 5.98 -7.59 -12.84
N ASP A 95 7.06 -6.92 -12.42
CA ASP A 95 7.28 -5.48 -12.58
C ASP A 95 7.67 -5.08 -14.03
N ASN A 96 6.98 -5.64 -15.03
CA ASN A 96 6.82 -4.95 -16.32
C ASN A 96 5.77 -3.84 -16.15
N HIS A 97 6.23 -2.77 -15.49
CA HIS A 97 5.56 -1.50 -15.35
C HIS A 97 5.25 -0.92 -16.74
N GLU A 98 4.00 -1.01 -17.20
CA GLU A 98 3.48 -0.03 -18.17
C GLU A 98 3.21 1.26 -17.37
N GLU A 99 4.24 2.11 -17.31
CA GLU A 99 4.13 3.54 -17.07
C GLU A 99 3.13 4.14 -18.09
N VAL A 100 1.85 4.24 -17.74
CA VAL A 100 0.91 5.07 -18.51
C VAL A 100 1.14 6.53 -18.15
N HIS A 101 2.15 7.09 -18.81
CA HIS A 101 2.37 8.52 -18.90
C HIS A 101 1.48 9.11 -20.00
N GLY A 102 0.63 10.08 -19.64
CA GLY A 102 0.15 11.15 -20.53
C GLY A 102 -1.27 11.02 -21.07
N GLU A 103 -2.15 11.90 -20.60
CA GLU A 103 -2.91 12.79 -21.50
C GLU A 103 -3.43 14.00 -20.69
N ASP A 104 -2.56 15.01 -20.69
CA ASP A 104 -2.85 16.44 -20.73
C ASP A 104 -4.26 16.78 -21.24
N GLY A 105 -5.17 16.98 -20.29
CA GLY A 105 -6.47 17.58 -20.53
C GLY A 105 -6.31 19.05 -20.92
N GLU A 106 -6.46 19.31 -22.21
CA GLU A 106 -6.60 20.63 -22.82
C GLU A 106 -7.67 21.47 -22.08
N HIS A 107 -7.24 22.42 -21.26
CA HIS A 107 -8.10 23.52 -20.87
C HIS A 107 -8.22 24.48 -22.05
N GLN A 108 -9.35 24.37 -22.74
CA GLN A 108 -9.80 25.28 -23.78
C GLN A 108 -9.83 26.72 -23.24
N ASP A 109 -8.99 27.57 -23.82
CA ASP A 109 -9.05 29.00 -23.66
C ASP A 109 -10.17 29.52 -24.58
N GLU A 110 -11.40 29.59 -24.05
CA GLU A 110 -12.49 30.28 -24.74
C GLU A 110 -12.24 31.79 -24.65
N SER A 111 -11.65 32.30 -25.73
CA SER A 111 -11.67 33.70 -26.12
C SER A 111 -13.07 34.30 -25.93
N ASN A 112 -13.18 35.31 -25.07
CA ASN A 112 -14.29 36.26 -25.12
C ASN A 112 -13.74 37.65 -25.42
N ASP A 113 -13.58 37.91 -26.72
CA ASP A 113 -13.61 39.25 -27.27
C ASP A 113 -14.99 39.87 -26.96
N ASN A 114 -15.01 40.88 -26.10
CA ASN A 114 -16.02 41.93 -26.20
C ASN A 114 -15.42 43.30 -25.84
N ASN A 115 -15.03 43.93 -26.95
CA ASN A 115 -14.70 45.32 -27.24
C ASN A 115 -15.56 46.42 -26.54
N THR A 116 -14.89 47.57 -26.35
CA THR A 116 -15.35 48.97 -26.10
C THR A 116 -15.52 49.44 -24.67
#